data_AF-A0A8S3XQ91-F1
#
_entry.id   AF-A0A8S3XQ91-F1
#
_cell.length_a   1.000
_cell.length_b   1.000
_cell.length_c   1.000
_cell.angle_alpha   90.00
_cell.angle_beta   90.00
_cell.angle_gamma   90.00
#
_symmetry.space_group_name_H-M   'P 1'
#
loop_
_entity.id
_entity.type
_entity.pdbx_description
1 polymer ?
#
loop_
_entity_poly.entity_id
_entity_poly.type
_entity_poly.pdbx_seq_one_letter_code
_entity_poly.pdbx_strand_id
1 'polypeptide(L)'
;MHFIDSPDICNGKEQIDPGLGEGYYSLKQLKEELLKNINDVKLQCKVTYEKELYNVQDARETGKRVLHEFEQRGTSMQYAVSVVNICLALLLLRILFAAQSYHDLYLTSITYDNLYITTYFKQIDQRRKLKNKYTLLPLKKMERNKYIDVHSFAYKSSQRSKLVTPILKVMLEVVTATTFIMLDRLFFEALDVVRKHASSEMTQQGTRDLEIEVEGNGTVATMIRNLLSSLNTTRYLSTVTNKPCLPQPSAMPTIFFVKIYCGLICSYFYPRREKQRILHLYNDILKKRMKMQKTLRRKALQAVRAHYLSGENLRSLRMRFPRLLGWLTVLPAARMPCLICGETEPRNMTTTSSWRRCNSATCGFAWCGECWSEAGARCLACDPALTRLSDLDSLSDDQPTAY
;
A
#
# COMPACT_ATOMS: atom_id res chain seq x y z
N MET A 1 8.78 -40.99 -40.06
CA MET A 1 7.55 -40.52 -39.40
C MET A 1 7.43 -41.29 -38.09
N HIS A 2 8.08 -40.82 -37.02
CA HIS A 2 7.84 -41.18 -35.61
C HIS A 2 8.87 -40.43 -34.76
N PHE A 3 8.40 -39.89 -33.63
CA PHE A 3 9.11 -39.17 -32.56
C PHE A 3 9.44 -37.69 -32.77
N ILE A 4 8.45 -36.77 -32.74
CA ILE A 4 8.52 -35.48 -32.00
C ILE A 4 7.09 -35.01 -31.64
N ASP A 5 6.33 -35.83 -30.91
CA ASP A 5 5.15 -35.38 -30.15
C ASP A 5 5.32 -35.91 -28.72
N SER A 6 6.49 -35.64 -28.14
CA SER A 6 6.78 -35.96 -26.74
C SER A 6 6.25 -34.84 -25.84
N PRO A 7 5.68 -35.15 -24.66
CA PRO A 7 5.10 -34.17 -23.75
C PRO A 7 6.09 -33.14 -23.16
N ASP A 8 7.39 -33.31 -23.39
CA ASP A 8 8.47 -32.49 -22.81
C ASP A 8 9.36 -31.81 -23.88
N ILE A 9 8.74 -31.07 -24.81
CA ILE A 9 9.47 -30.25 -25.80
C ILE A 9 10.39 -29.21 -25.13
N CYS A 10 10.09 -28.82 -23.88
CA CYS A 10 10.81 -27.77 -23.15
C CYS A 10 11.95 -28.28 -22.25
N ASN A 11 12.17 -29.61 -22.16
CA ASN A 11 13.25 -30.19 -21.36
C ASN A 11 14.51 -30.41 -22.23
N GLY A 12 15.39 -29.41 -22.28
CA GLY A 12 16.60 -29.45 -23.13
C GLY A 12 17.61 -30.56 -22.78
N LYS A 13 17.50 -31.22 -21.62
CA LYS A 13 18.39 -32.33 -21.24
C LYS A 13 18.03 -33.65 -21.92
N GLU A 14 16.78 -33.86 -22.29
CA GLU A 14 16.30 -35.11 -22.89
C GLU A 14 16.37 -35.11 -24.42
N GLN A 15 16.54 -33.93 -25.02
CA GLN A 15 16.62 -33.76 -26.48
C GLN A 15 18.05 -33.75 -27.04
N ILE A 16 19.06 -33.64 -26.19
CA ILE A 16 20.46 -33.73 -26.61
C ILE A 16 20.84 -35.20 -26.57
N ASP A 17 21.19 -35.76 -27.73
CA ASP A 17 21.68 -37.13 -27.84
C ASP A 17 22.88 -37.31 -26.90
N PRO A 18 22.81 -38.21 -25.89
CA PRO A 18 23.87 -38.35 -24.88
C PRO A 18 25.23 -38.72 -25.51
N GLY A 19 25.24 -39.27 -26.73
CA GLY A 19 26.46 -39.60 -27.49
C GLY A 19 27.02 -38.46 -28.36
N LEU A 20 26.37 -37.28 -28.44
CA LEU A 20 26.82 -36.20 -29.34
C LEU A 20 28.25 -35.72 -29.01
N GLY A 21 28.63 -35.73 -27.73
CA GLY A 21 29.97 -35.37 -27.28
C GLY A 21 31.02 -36.44 -27.57
N GLU A 22 30.62 -37.72 -27.63
CA GLU A 22 31.53 -38.85 -27.86
C GLU A 22 32.12 -38.80 -29.26
N GLY A 23 31.31 -38.49 -30.29
CA GLY A 23 31.80 -38.37 -31.67
C GLY A 23 32.85 -37.26 -31.86
N TYR A 24 32.66 -36.10 -31.24
CA TYR A 24 33.64 -35.01 -31.28
C TYR A 24 34.90 -35.34 -30.48
N TYR A 25 34.76 -36.04 -29.36
CA TYR A 25 35.89 -36.50 -28.57
C TYR A 25 36.73 -37.52 -29.35
N SER A 26 36.08 -38.50 -30.00
CA SER A 26 36.73 -39.47 -30.86
C SER A 26 37.45 -38.82 -32.05
N LEU A 27 36.84 -37.83 -32.71
CA LEU A 27 37.47 -37.08 -33.80
C LEU A 27 38.70 -36.28 -33.34
N LYS A 28 38.64 -35.68 -32.14
CA LYS A 28 39.79 -34.96 -31.56
C LYS A 28 40.92 -35.92 -31.23
N GLN A 29 40.61 -37.09 -30.66
CA GLN A 29 41.58 -38.13 -30.38
C GLN A 29 42.23 -38.67 -31.66
N LEU A 30 41.43 -38.89 -32.72
CA LEU A 30 41.90 -39.30 -34.04
C LEU A 30 42.83 -38.25 -34.66
N LYS A 31 42.51 -36.96 -34.53
CA LYS A 31 43.38 -35.86 -34.96
C LYS A 31 44.72 -35.89 -34.21
N GLU A 32 44.70 -36.09 -32.90
CA GLU A 32 45.93 -36.14 -32.08
C GLU A 32 46.79 -37.37 -32.40
N GLU A 33 46.19 -38.53 -32.67
CA GLU A 33 46.91 -39.74 -33.11
C GLU A 33 47.48 -39.59 -34.53
N LEU A 34 46.72 -39.01 -35.45
CA LEU A 34 47.20 -38.72 -36.81
C LEU A 34 48.35 -37.72 -36.80
N LEU A 35 48.28 -36.67 -35.98
CA LEU A 35 49.37 -35.69 -35.83
C LEU A 35 50.62 -36.29 -35.16
N LYS A 36 50.48 -37.30 -34.29
CA LYS A 36 51.62 -38.01 -33.70
C LYS A 36 52.31 -38.97 -34.66
N ASN A 37 51.55 -39.59 -35.56
CA ASN A 37 52.09 -40.58 -36.51
C ASN A 37 52.60 -39.94 -37.83
N ILE A 38 52.29 -38.67 -38.09
CA ILE A 38 52.68 -37.94 -39.31
C ILE A 38 53.61 -36.78 -38.92
N ASN A 39 54.89 -37.07 -38.73
CA ASN A 39 55.90 -36.11 -38.25
C ASN A 39 56.36 -35.06 -39.29
N ASP A 40 55.81 -35.01 -40.51
CA ASP A 40 56.42 -34.25 -41.62
C ASP A 40 55.51 -33.26 -42.38
N VAL A 41 54.41 -32.79 -41.79
CA VAL A 41 53.57 -31.74 -42.44
C VAL A 41 53.47 -30.48 -41.57
N LYS A 42 54.11 -29.39 -42.03
CA LYS A 42 54.12 -28.07 -41.37
C LYS A 42 52.86 -27.26 -41.71
N LEU A 43 51.95 -27.09 -40.76
CA LEU A 43 50.83 -26.15 -40.85
C LEU A 43 51.27 -24.74 -40.41
N GLN A 44 51.17 -23.74 -41.29
CA GLN A 44 51.39 -22.32 -40.96
C GLN A 44 50.05 -21.59 -40.84
N CYS A 45 49.67 -21.18 -39.63
CA CYS A 45 48.58 -20.23 -39.42
C CYS A 45 49.14 -18.84 -39.13
N LYS A 46 48.64 -17.83 -39.87
CA LYS A 46 49.05 -16.44 -39.74
C LYS A 46 47.91 -15.66 -39.07
N VAL A 47 48.15 -15.20 -37.84
CA VAL A 47 47.19 -14.35 -37.10
C VAL A 47 47.72 -12.93 -37.09
N THR A 48 46.90 -11.99 -37.55
CA THR A 48 47.21 -10.56 -37.65
C THR A 48 46.70 -9.86 -36.39
N TYR A 49 47.57 -9.16 -35.67
CA TYR A 49 47.20 -8.37 -34.49
C TYR A 49 46.88 -6.92 -34.88
N GLU A 50 45.86 -6.33 -34.25
CA GLU A 50 45.42 -4.94 -34.44
C GLU A 50 46.33 -3.92 -33.73
N LYS A 51 46.41 -2.72 -34.31
CA LYS A 51 47.29 -1.61 -33.92
C LYS A 51 46.90 -0.99 -32.58
N GLU A 52 47.90 -0.73 -31.74
CA GLU A 52 47.77 0.14 -30.57
C GLU A 52 47.74 1.61 -30.99
N LEU A 53 46.67 2.33 -30.60
CA LEU A 53 46.60 3.79 -30.72
C LEU A 53 47.22 4.44 -29.47
N TYR A 54 48.18 5.33 -29.70
CA TYR A 54 48.75 6.19 -28.66
C TYR A 54 48.09 7.57 -28.71
N ASN A 55 47.88 8.15 -27.52
CA ASN A 55 47.41 9.52 -27.28
C ASN A 55 45.89 9.76 -27.31
N VAL A 56 45.13 8.88 -26.66
CA VAL A 56 43.85 9.24 -26.03
C VAL A 56 44.14 9.31 -24.54
N GLN A 57 43.69 10.37 -23.87
CA GLN A 57 43.73 10.47 -22.41
C GLN A 57 43.03 9.22 -21.87
N ASP A 58 43.81 8.29 -21.33
CA ASP A 58 43.38 6.90 -21.18
C ASP A 58 42.11 6.87 -20.32
N ALA A 59 40.99 6.48 -20.94
CA ALA A 59 39.72 6.32 -20.23
C ALA A 59 39.90 5.37 -19.03
N ARG A 60 40.87 4.47 -19.12
CA ARG A 60 41.29 3.56 -18.06
C ARG A 60 41.97 4.29 -16.89
N GLU A 61 42.76 5.33 -17.14
CA GLU A 61 43.47 6.07 -16.10
C GLU A 61 42.53 7.05 -15.38
N THR A 62 41.64 7.72 -16.12
CA THR A 62 40.55 8.53 -15.53
C THR A 62 39.58 7.65 -14.76
N GLY A 63 39.22 6.48 -15.32
CA GLY A 63 38.42 5.46 -14.64
C GLY A 63 39.07 4.97 -13.35
N LYS A 64 40.39 4.70 -13.35
CA LYS A 64 41.15 4.29 -12.15
C LYS A 64 41.15 5.37 -11.06
N ARG A 65 41.28 6.66 -11.40
CA ARG A 65 41.21 7.75 -10.42
C ARG A 65 39.83 7.88 -9.79
N VAL A 66 38.78 7.84 -10.60
CA VAL A 66 37.39 7.88 -10.10
C VAL A 66 37.09 6.65 -9.26
N LEU A 67 37.54 5.46 -9.68
CA LEU A 67 37.36 4.22 -8.94
C LEU A 67 38.11 4.25 -7.60
N HIS A 68 39.32 4.79 -7.56
CA HIS A 68 40.10 4.93 -6.33
C HIS A 68 39.43 5.91 -5.35
N GLU A 69 38.91 7.06 -5.81
CA GLU A 69 38.13 7.97 -4.95
C GLU A 69 36.82 7.32 -4.45
N PHE A 70 36.17 6.52 -5.31
CA PHE A 70 34.97 5.76 -4.94
C PHE A 70 35.27 4.65 -3.93
N GLU A 71 36.38 3.92 -4.07
CA GLU A 71 36.79 2.88 -3.12
C GLU A 71 37.17 3.47 -1.76
N GLN A 72 37.87 4.62 -1.76
CA GLN A 72 38.28 5.30 -0.52
C GLN A 72 37.09 5.82 0.29
N ARG A 73 36.02 6.29 -0.37
CA ARG A 73 34.75 6.70 0.28
C ARG A 73 33.70 5.59 0.34
N GLY A 74 33.95 4.47 -0.34
CA GLY A 74 33.03 3.37 -0.54
C GLY A 74 32.64 2.67 0.75
N THR A 75 33.57 2.57 1.71
CA THR A 75 33.31 1.97 3.02
C THR A 75 32.30 2.77 3.85
N SER A 76 32.40 4.10 3.87
CA SER A 76 31.41 4.97 4.52
C SER A 76 30.05 4.93 3.82
N MET A 77 30.04 4.91 2.49
CA MET A 77 28.79 4.80 1.71
C MET A 77 28.12 3.43 1.90
N GLN A 78 28.89 2.34 1.92
CA GLN A 78 28.40 0.99 2.22
C GLN A 78 27.86 0.88 3.65
N TYR A 79 28.51 1.52 4.62
CA TYR A 79 28.00 1.58 6.00
C TYR A 79 26.67 2.34 6.05
N ALA A 80 26.58 3.50 5.40
CA ALA A 80 25.35 4.30 5.32
C ALA A 80 24.21 3.52 4.63
N VAL A 81 24.48 2.85 3.51
CA VAL A 81 23.51 2.01 2.80
C VAL A 81 23.07 0.83 3.67
N SER A 82 23.99 0.19 4.40
CA SER A 82 23.67 -0.90 5.32
C SER A 82 22.78 -0.42 6.47
N VAL A 83 23.06 0.75 7.05
CA VAL A 83 22.22 1.36 8.09
C VAL A 83 20.82 1.66 7.55
N VAL A 84 20.72 2.25 6.35
CA VAL A 84 19.43 2.53 5.70
C VAL A 84 18.66 1.23 5.43
N ASN A 85 19.32 0.18 4.93
CA ASN A 85 18.70 -1.12 4.68
C ASN A 85 18.18 -1.78 5.98
N ILE A 86 18.94 -1.70 7.07
CA ILE A 86 18.50 -2.20 8.38
C ILE A 86 17.29 -1.39 8.87
N CYS A 87 17.33 -0.06 8.76
CA CYS A 87 16.20 0.79 9.12
C CYS A 87 14.95 0.46 8.29
N LEU A 88 15.10 0.25 6.97
CA LEU A 88 14.01 -0.15 6.09
C LEU A 88 13.46 -1.54 6.47
N ALA A 89 14.32 -2.50 6.77
CA ALA A 89 13.91 -3.82 7.22
C ALA A 89 13.13 -3.77 8.56
N LEU A 90 13.58 -2.95 9.52
CA LEU A 90 12.89 -2.73 10.78
C LEU A 90 11.54 -2.02 10.58
N LEU A 91 11.46 -1.06 9.66
CA LEU A 91 10.21 -0.40 9.29
C LEU A 91 9.22 -1.38 8.66
N LEU A 92 9.68 -2.22 7.73
CA LEU A 92 8.87 -3.27 7.12
C LEU A 92 8.31 -4.22 8.20
N LEU A 93 9.18 -4.71 9.08
CA LEU A 93 8.80 -5.59 10.18
C LEU A 93 7.78 -4.91 11.10
N ARG A 94 7.98 -3.64 11.45
CA ARG A 94 7.01 -2.86 12.22
C ARG A 94 5.66 -2.73 11.51
N ILE A 95 5.63 -2.51 10.20
CA ILE A 95 4.39 -2.43 9.41
C ILE A 95 3.66 -3.78 9.46
N LEU A 96 4.37 -4.89 9.29
CA LEU A 96 3.79 -6.24 9.37
C LEU A 96 3.17 -6.51 10.75
N PHE A 97 3.89 -6.21 11.84
CA PHE A 97 3.35 -6.35 13.20
C PHE A 97 2.16 -5.43 13.44
N ALA A 98 2.18 -4.20 12.94
CA ALA A 98 1.05 -3.28 13.04
C ALA A 98 -0.17 -3.77 12.25
N ALA A 99 0.03 -4.34 11.06
CA ALA A 99 -1.02 -4.91 10.24
C ALA A 99 -1.63 -6.15 10.91
N GLN A 100 -0.80 -7.05 11.43
CA GLN A 100 -1.23 -8.22 12.19
C GLN A 100 -2.02 -7.81 13.44
N SER A 101 -1.49 -6.88 14.23
CA SER A 101 -2.17 -6.35 15.42
C SER A 101 -3.53 -5.72 15.05
N TYR A 102 -3.59 -4.92 13.97
CA TYR A 102 -4.84 -4.35 13.49
C TYR A 102 -5.84 -5.44 13.08
N HIS A 103 -5.37 -6.45 12.35
CA HIS A 103 -6.17 -7.59 11.92
C HIS A 103 -6.76 -8.36 13.11
N ASP A 104 -5.92 -8.69 14.10
CA ASP A 104 -6.34 -9.42 15.29
C ASP A 104 -7.34 -8.60 16.11
N LEU A 105 -7.09 -7.30 16.29
CA LEU A 105 -8.02 -6.37 16.95
C LEU A 105 -9.35 -6.24 16.19
N TYR A 106 -9.32 -6.24 14.86
CA TYR A 106 -10.52 -6.17 14.02
C TYR A 106 -11.41 -7.42 14.19
N LEU A 107 -10.79 -8.59 14.31
CA LEU A 107 -11.49 -9.87 14.48
C LEU A 107 -11.92 -10.14 15.92
N THR A 108 -11.17 -9.68 16.91
CA THR A 108 -11.48 -9.89 18.33
C THR A 108 -12.45 -8.83 18.86
N SER A 109 -12.09 -7.54 18.73
CA SER A 109 -12.87 -6.42 19.28
C SER A 109 -13.88 -5.86 18.28
N ILE A 110 -15.16 -5.78 18.69
CA ILE A 110 -16.22 -5.22 17.86
C ILE A 110 -16.27 -3.67 17.92
N THR A 111 -15.65 -3.08 18.94
CA THR A 111 -15.63 -1.64 19.20
C THR A 111 -14.40 -0.97 18.62
N TYR A 112 -13.33 -1.72 18.36
CA TYR A 112 -12.11 -1.22 17.75
C TYR A 112 -12.38 -0.68 16.35
N ASP A 113 -11.96 0.57 16.10
CA ASP A 113 -12.06 1.29 14.82
C ASP A 113 -13.43 1.14 14.11
N ASN A 114 -14.51 1.13 14.89
CA ASN A 114 -15.88 0.98 14.39
C ASN A 114 -16.62 2.32 14.46
N LEU A 115 -16.17 3.28 13.66
CA LEU A 115 -16.67 4.66 13.64
C LEU A 115 -17.28 5.07 12.29
N TYR A 116 -17.31 4.15 11.32
CA TYR A 116 -17.65 4.43 9.94
C TYR A 116 -19.13 4.19 9.65
N ILE A 117 -19.76 5.15 8.99
CA ILE A 117 -21.13 5.04 8.49
C ILE A 117 -21.07 4.56 7.04
N THR A 118 -21.34 3.27 6.86
CA THR A 118 -21.29 2.57 5.57
C THR A 118 -22.63 2.64 4.83
N THR A 119 -22.65 2.20 3.57
CA THR A 119 -23.90 2.05 2.79
C THR A 119 -24.92 1.13 3.48
N TYR A 120 -24.46 0.03 4.08
CA TYR A 120 -25.33 -0.90 4.80
C TYR A 120 -25.97 -0.25 6.04
N PHE A 121 -25.25 0.63 6.76
CA PHE A 121 -25.82 1.43 7.84
C PHE A 121 -26.99 2.30 7.35
N LYS A 122 -26.81 2.98 6.21
CA LYS A 122 -27.85 3.83 5.59
C LYS A 122 -29.07 3.01 5.17
N GLN A 123 -28.86 1.79 4.65
CA GLN A 123 -29.96 0.86 4.31
C GLN A 123 -30.76 0.42 5.54
N ILE A 124 -30.11 0.14 6.67
CA ILE A 124 -30.81 -0.18 7.94
C ILE A 124 -31.70 0.99 8.34
N ASP A 125 -31.17 2.22 8.27
CA ASP A 125 -31.90 3.42 8.63
C ASP A 125 -33.11 3.66 7.72
N GLN A 126 -32.93 3.50 6.41
CA GLN A 126 -34.01 3.61 5.43
C GLN A 126 -35.10 2.57 5.67
N ARG A 127 -34.74 1.31 5.96
CA ARG A 127 -35.73 0.26 6.31
C ARG A 127 -36.51 0.59 7.58
N ARG A 128 -35.88 1.21 8.59
CA ARG A 128 -36.57 1.65 9.80
C ARG A 128 -37.47 2.85 9.54
N LYS A 129 -37.04 3.79 8.69
CA LYS A 129 -37.85 4.92 8.23
C LYS A 129 -39.13 4.45 7.56
N LEU A 130 -39.04 3.49 6.65
CA LEU A 130 -40.20 2.87 5.99
C LEU A 130 -41.16 2.19 6.97
N LYS A 131 -40.64 1.69 8.09
CA LYS A 131 -41.42 1.06 9.17
C LYS A 131 -41.90 2.06 10.23
N ASN A 132 -41.82 3.36 9.99
CA ASN A 132 -42.14 4.43 10.96
C ASN A 132 -41.46 4.25 12.33
N LYS A 133 -40.26 3.67 12.35
CA LYS A 133 -39.43 3.53 13.56
C LYS A 133 -38.47 4.71 13.68
N TYR A 134 -38.00 4.97 14.90
CA TYR A 134 -36.97 5.98 15.15
C TYR A 134 -35.72 5.76 14.28
N THR A 135 -35.29 6.82 13.60
CA THR A 135 -34.15 6.85 12.68
C THR A 135 -32.95 7.57 13.26
N LEU A 136 -31.75 7.24 12.77
CA LEU A 136 -30.49 7.84 13.16
C LEU A 136 -30.05 8.98 12.25
N LEU A 137 -30.42 8.98 10.96
CA LEU A 137 -30.04 10.06 10.05
C LEU A 137 -31.13 11.14 10.00
N PRO A 138 -30.79 12.45 9.94
CA PRO A 138 -29.43 13.02 9.90
C PRO A 138 -28.67 12.94 11.24
N LEU A 139 -27.34 12.91 11.18
CA LEU A 139 -26.47 12.91 12.37
C LEU A 139 -26.53 14.25 13.09
N LYS A 140 -26.57 14.19 14.43
CA LYS A 140 -26.54 15.37 15.31
C LYS A 140 -25.15 16.00 15.35
N LYS A 141 -25.04 17.28 15.70
CA LYS A 141 -23.76 18.01 15.73
C LYS A 141 -22.66 17.30 16.53
N MET A 142 -23.03 16.75 17.68
CA MET A 142 -22.11 16.02 18.56
C MET A 142 -21.68 14.67 17.99
N GLU A 143 -22.51 14.06 17.16
CA GLU A 143 -22.24 12.78 16.51
C GLU A 143 -21.37 12.96 15.26
N ARG A 144 -21.56 14.06 14.51
CA ARG A 144 -20.76 14.39 13.31
C ARG A 144 -19.26 14.54 13.60
N ASN A 145 -18.89 14.89 14.83
CA ASN A 145 -17.48 14.96 15.23
C ASN A 145 -16.89 13.57 15.60
N LYS A 146 -17.74 12.57 15.82
CA LYS A 146 -17.34 11.23 16.31
C LYS A 146 -17.40 10.16 15.23
N TYR A 147 -18.38 10.25 14.34
CA TYR A 147 -18.64 9.27 13.30
C TYR A 147 -18.31 9.84 11.93
N ILE A 148 -17.68 9.02 11.09
CA ILE A 148 -17.21 9.42 9.76
C ILE A 148 -18.11 8.77 8.73
N ASP A 149 -18.76 9.57 7.87
CA ASP A 149 -19.50 9.05 6.72
C ASP A 149 -18.53 8.85 5.56
N VAL A 150 -18.40 7.58 5.13
CA VAL A 150 -17.46 7.12 4.10
C VAL A 150 -17.67 7.85 2.77
N HIS A 151 -18.90 8.29 2.50
CA HIS A 151 -19.26 8.98 1.25
C HIS A 151 -19.35 10.50 1.41
N SER A 152 -19.21 11.04 2.62
CA SER A 152 -19.18 12.50 2.80
C SER A 152 -17.74 12.98 2.82
N PHE A 153 -17.28 13.61 1.74
CA PHE A 153 -15.99 14.34 1.70
C PHE A 153 -15.98 15.62 2.55
N ALA A 154 -17.03 15.89 3.32
CA ALA A 154 -17.14 17.04 4.20
C ALA A 154 -16.26 16.86 5.46
N TYR A 155 -14.95 17.01 5.28
CA TYR A 155 -13.97 16.99 6.35
C TYR A 155 -14.09 18.27 7.20
N LYS A 156 -14.46 18.13 8.48
CA LYS A 156 -14.60 19.28 9.39
C LYS A 156 -13.24 19.68 9.98
N SER A 157 -12.80 20.88 9.60
CA SER A 157 -11.49 21.52 9.81
C SER A 157 -11.02 21.78 11.26
N SER A 158 -11.70 21.29 12.31
CA SER A 158 -11.42 21.78 13.68
C SER A 158 -10.21 21.16 14.39
N GLN A 159 -9.52 20.17 13.80
CA GLN A 159 -8.33 19.53 14.39
C GLN A 159 -7.18 19.40 13.39
N ARG A 160 -6.71 20.54 12.85
CA ARG A 160 -5.57 20.61 11.93
C ARG A 160 -4.23 20.18 12.54
N SER A 161 -4.05 20.28 13.85
CA SER A 161 -2.76 19.98 14.50
C SER A 161 -2.46 18.49 14.69
N LYS A 162 -3.44 17.60 14.49
CA LYS A 162 -3.27 16.13 14.62
C LYS A 162 -3.21 15.42 13.27
N LEU A 163 -3.16 16.17 12.16
CA LEU A 163 -3.24 15.65 10.79
C LEU A 163 -1.88 15.22 10.22
N VAL A 164 -0.76 15.68 10.79
CA VAL A 164 0.57 15.38 10.26
C VAL A 164 0.89 13.88 10.34
N THR A 165 0.61 13.22 11.47
CA THR A 165 0.87 11.78 11.64
C THR A 165 0.00 10.90 10.73
N PRO A 166 -1.32 11.13 10.60
CA PRO A 166 -2.14 10.43 9.62
C PRO A 166 -1.71 10.67 8.16
N ILE A 167 -1.36 11.91 7.80
CA ILE A 167 -0.90 12.24 6.44
C ILE A 167 0.41 11.53 6.12
N LEU A 168 1.37 11.52 7.05
CA LEU A 168 2.64 10.82 6.87
C LEU A 168 2.43 9.31 6.72
N LYS A 169 1.52 8.72 7.51
CA LYS A 169 1.16 7.30 7.40
C LYS A 169 0.54 6.98 6.04
N VAL A 170 -0.41 7.79 5.57
CA VAL A 170 -1.03 7.61 4.24
C VAL A 170 -0.01 7.79 3.13
N MET A 171 0.89 8.76 3.23
CA MET A 171 1.93 9.00 2.25
C MET A 171 2.89 7.80 2.15
N LEU A 172 3.32 7.25 3.29
CA LEU A 172 4.15 6.04 3.32
C LEU A 172 3.42 4.83 2.72
N GLU A 173 2.13 4.65 3.04
CA GLU A 173 1.30 3.57 2.49
C GLU A 173 1.09 3.70 0.98
N VAL A 174 0.96 4.92 0.47
CA VAL A 174 0.88 5.19 -0.97
C VAL A 174 2.21 4.86 -1.62
N VAL A 175 3.34 5.25 -1.03
CA VAL A 175 4.66 4.91 -1.57
C VAL A 175 4.84 3.40 -1.63
N THR A 176 4.55 2.65 -0.57
CA THR A 176 4.68 1.17 -0.57
C THR A 176 3.73 0.52 -1.59
N ALA A 177 2.47 0.95 -1.67
CA ALA A 177 1.53 0.45 -2.67
C ALA A 177 2.01 0.76 -4.10
N THR A 178 2.52 1.98 -4.36
CA THR A 178 3.08 2.32 -5.67
C THR A 178 4.29 1.48 -6.01
N THR A 179 5.18 1.17 -5.05
CA THR A 179 6.34 0.32 -5.31
C THR A 179 5.94 -1.11 -5.67
N PHE A 180 4.92 -1.68 -5.02
CA PHE A 180 4.43 -3.01 -5.38
C PHE A 180 3.81 -3.04 -6.77
N ILE A 181 3.04 -2.01 -7.14
CA ILE A 181 2.46 -1.90 -8.49
C ILE A 181 3.56 -1.72 -9.53
N MET A 182 4.59 -0.92 -9.24
CA MET A 182 5.71 -0.73 -10.15
C MET A 182 6.50 -2.02 -10.35
N LEU A 183 6.73 -2.78 -9.26
CA LEU A 183 7.39 -4.08 -9.32
C LEU A 183 6.58 -5.07 -10.16
N ASP A 184 5.28 -5.22 -9.92
CA ASP A 184 4.40 -6.10 -10.70
C ASP A 184 4.43 -5.75 -12.19
N ARG A 185 4.38 -4.45 -12.51
CA ARG A 185 4.49 -3.97 -13.88
C ARG A 185 5.87 -4.22 -14.49
N LEU A 186 6.94 -4.03 -13.73
CA LEU A 186 8.30 -4.31 -14.17
C LEU A 186 8.49 -5.82 -14.45
N PHE A 187 7.93 -6.70 -13.61
CA PHE A 187 7.92 -8.14 -13.86
C PHE A 187 7.14 -8.49 -15.13
N PHE A 188 5.97 -7.90 -15.33
CA PHE A 188 5.19 -8.08 -16.56
C PHE A 188 5.99 -7.66 -17.80
N GLU A 189 6.57 -6.46 -17.79
CA GLU A 189 7.37 -5.94 -18.91
C GLU A 189 8.64 -6.78 -19.15
N ALA A 190 9.32 -7.22 -18.09
CA ALA A 190 10.47 -8.10 -18.21
C ALA A 190 10.11 -9.44 -18.86
N LEU A 191 9.03 -10.08 -18.42
CA LEU A 191 8.55 -11.34 -19.00
C LEU A 191 8.07 -11.17 -20.44
N ASP A 192 7.48 -10.01 -20.78
CA ASP A 192 7.06 -9.72 -22.16
C ASP A 192 8.26 -9.45 -23.09
N VAL A 193 9.30 -8.77 -22.60
CA VAL A 193 10.57 -8.60 -23.32
C VAL A 193 11.23 -9.97 -23.57
N VAL A 194 11.27 -10.84 -22.55
CA VAL A 194 11.75 -12.21 -22.69
C VAL A 194 10.93 -12.95 -23.73
N ARG A 195 9.60 -12.88 -23.67
CA ARG A 195 8.72 -13.51 -24.65
C ARG A 195 9.01 -13.05 -26.09
N LYS A 196 9.20 -11.75 -26.30
CA LYS A 196 9.45 -11.15 -27.62
C LYS A 196 10.83 -11.47 -28.19
N HIS A 197 11.87 -11.54 -27.36
CA HIS A 197 13.25 -11.75 -27.82
C HIS A 197 13.67 -13.22 -27.77
N ALA A 198 13.04 -14.04 -26.93
CA ALA A 198 13.30 -15.48 -26.85
C ALA A 198 12.42 -16.30 -27.82
N SER A 199 11.45 -15.68 -28.50
CA SER A 199 10.75 -16.32 -29.60
C SER A 199 11.67 -16.46 -30.80
N SER A 200 12.38 -17.59 -30.87
CA SER A 200 13.16 -17.99 -32.03
C SER A 200 12.41 -19.07 -32.82
N GLU A 201 12.30 -18.85 -34.12
CA GLU A 201 12.01 -19.90 -35.09
C GLU A 201 13.36 -20.34 -35.64
N MET A 202 13.96 -21.34 -35.01
CA MET A 202 15.25 -21.86 -35.44
C MET A 202 14.98 -22.93 -36.51
N THR A 203 15.13 -22.54 -37.78
CA THR A 203 15.34 -23.52 -38.85
C THR A 203 16.70 -24.17 -38.60
N GLN A 204 16.72 -25.28 -37.87
CA GLN A 204 17.93 -26.08 -37.75
C GLN A 204 18.20 -26.71 -39.12
N GLN A 205 19.04 -26.05 -39.92
CA GLN A 205 19.78 -26.72 -40.96
C GLN A 205 20.78 -27.62 -40.25
N GLY A 206 20.38 -28.87 -40.01
CA GLY A 206 21.32 -29.92 -39.64
C GLY A 206 22.20 -30.22 -40.85
N THR A 207 23.21 -29.40 -41.10
CA THR A 207 24.30 -29.80 -41.98
C THR A 207 25.24 -30.70 -41.17
N ARG A 208 25.25 -31.99 -41.47
CA ARG A 208 26.43 -32.81 -41.18
C ARG A 208 27.52 -32.36 -42.16
N ASP A 209 28.16 -31.22 -41.88
CA ASP A 209 29.26 -30.70 -42.68
C ASP A 209 30.54 -31.45 -42.31
N LEU A 210 30.71 -32.62 -42.91
CA LEU A 210 31.99 -33.30 -42.96
C LEU A 210 32.27 -33.68 -44.42
N GLU A 211 32.45 -32.65 -45.25
CA GLU A 211 32.93 -32.83 -46.62
C GLU A 211 34.43 -33.12 -46.55
N ILE A 212 34.78 -34.40 -46.46
CA ILE A 212 36.18 -34.84 -46.40
C ILE A 212 36.64 -35.20 -47.82
N GLU A 213 37.36 -34.27 -48.44
CA GLU A 213 38.03 -34.51 -49.72
C GLU A 213 39.44 -35.09 -49.47
N VAL A 214 39.66 -36.30 -49.96
CA VAL A 214 40.96 -36.99 -49.84
C VAL A 214 41.71 -36.80 -51.16
N GLU A 215 42.87 -36.13 -51.16
CA GLU A 215 43.74 -35.99 -52.33
C GLU A 215 44.79 -37.12 -52.42
N GLY A 216 44.98 -37.70 -53.61
CA GLY A 216 46.01 -38.72 -53.89
C GLY A 216 45.51 -39.96 -54.68
N ASN A 217 46.31 -40.50 -55.60
CA ASN A 217 45.93 -41.61 -56.50
C ASN A 217 46.46 -43.00 -56.10
N GLY A 218 46.78 -43.21 -54.81
CA GLY A 218 47.24 -44.49 -54.29
C GLY A 218 46.12 -45.40 -53.76
N THR A 219 46.42 -46.70 -53.60
CA THR A 219 45.48 -47.71 -53.03
C THR A 219 44.99 -47.36 -51.63
N VAL A 220 45.85 -46.73 -50.81
CA VAL A 220 45.52 -46.22 -49.47
C VAL A 220 44.49 -45.08 -49.55
N ALA A 221 44.65 -44.16 -50.50
CA ALA A 221 43.71 -43.04 -50.68
C ALA A 221 42.31 -43.54 -51.11
N THR A 222 42.22 -44.58 -51.96
CA THR A 222 40.95 -45.22 -52.30
C THR A 222 40.28 -45.94 -51.12
N MET A 223 41.06 -46.57 -50.24
CA MET A 223 40.51 -47.22 -49.04
C MET A 223 39.93 -46.20 -48.06
N ILE A 224 40.65 -45.08 -47.85
CA ILE A 224 40.19 -43.99 -46.98
C ILE A 224 38.93 -43.32 -47.57
N ARG A 225 38.87 -43.07 -48.88
CA ARG A 225 37.66 -42.55 -49.54
C ARG A 225 36.46 -43.46 -49.36
N ASN A 226 36.63 -44.77 -49.53
CA ASN A 226 35.53 -45.72 -49.38
C ASN A 226 35.01 -45.79 -47.95
N LEU A 227 35.90 -45.74 -46.95
CA LEU A 227 35.52 -45.69 -45.53
C LEU A 227 34.77 -44.40 -45.16
N LEU A 228 35.18 -43.26 -45.72
CA LEU A 228 34.59 -41.96 -45.41
C LEU A 228 33.34 -41.64 -46.25
N SER A 229 33.09 -42.38 -47.33
CA SER A 229 31.96 -42.14 -48.25
C SER A 229 30.58 -42.25 -47.58
N SER A 230 30.42 -43.11 -46.57
CA SER A 230 29.17 -43.30 -45.82
C SER A 230 28.84 -42.13 -44.88
N LEU A 231 29.84 -41.32 -44.53
CA LEU A 231 29.68 -40.14 -43.68
C LEU A 231 29.21 -38.92 -44.48
N ASN A 232 29.28 -38.99 -45.82
CA ASN A 232 29.10 -37.85 -46.71
C ASN A 232 27.63 -37.60 -47.13
N THR A 233 26.65 -38.28 -46.50
CA THR A 233 25.23 -38.14 -46.91
C THR A 233 24.28 -37.92 -45.73
N THR A 234 23.67 -36.73 -45.71
CA THR A 234 22.22 -36.41 -45.60
C THR A 234 21.98 -35.16 -44.76
N ARG A 235 21.29 -34.18 -45.36
CA ARG A 235 20.77 -32.98 -44.70
C ARG A 235 19.35 -33.26 -44.24
N TYR A 236 19.09 -33.16 -42.94
CA TYR A 236 17.75 -33.16 -42.37
C TYR A 236 17.39 -31.70 -42.06
N LEU A 237 16.24 -31.25 -42.59
CA LEU A 237 15.65 -29.95 -42.26
C LEU A 237 14.53 -30.23 -41.27
N SER A 238 14.65 -29.71 -40.05
CA SER A 238 13.52 -29.64 -39.13
C SER A 238 13.43 -28.27 -38.50
N THR A 239 12.23 -27.70 -38.61
CA THR A 239 11.85 -26.43 -38.03
C THR A 239 11.32 -26.67 -36.63
N VAL A 240 12.11 -26.33 -35.61
CA VAL A 240 11.71 -26.45 -34.21
C VAL A 240 11.30 -25.06 -33.71
N THR A 241 10.10 -24.96 -33.12
CA THR A 241 9.54 -23.68 -32.65
C THR A 241 9.45 -23.68 -31.12
N ASN A 242 10.05 -22.69 -30.46
CA ASN A 242 10.08 -22.58 -28.99
C ASN A 242 8.89 -21.81 -28.38
N LYS A 243 7.86 -21.49 -29.18
CA LYS A 243 6.67 -20.73 -28.74
C LYS A 243 5.91 -21.33 -27.54
N PRO A 244 5.69 -22.66 -27.43
CA PRO A 244 4.93 -23.22 -26.31
C PRO A 244 5.67 -23.15 -24.96
N CYS A 245 6.99 -22.95 -24.96
CA CYS A 245 7.80 -22.86 -23.73
C CYS A 245 7.96 -21.43 -23.20
N LEU A 246 7.42 -20.42 -23.90
CA LEU A 246 7.57 -19.02 -23.51
C LEU A 246 6.56 -18.64 -22.41
N PRO A 247 6.97 -17.79 -21.45
CA PRO A 247 6.06 -17.31 -20.42
C PRO A 247 4.91 -16.50 -21.03
N GLN A 248 3.69 -16.71 -20.53
CA GLN A 248 2.51 -15.91 -20.86
C GLN A 248 2.19 -14.97 -19.69
N PRO A 249 2.69 -13.71 -19.72
CA PRO A 249 2.46 -12.79 -18.62
C PRO A 249 0.99 -12.32 -18.62
N SER A 250 0.35 -12.33 -17.44
CA SER A 250 -1.00 -11.80 -17.23
C SER A 250 -0.93 -10.48 -16.46
N ALA A 251 -1.65 -9.46 -16.93
CA ALA A 251 -1.69 -8.16 -16.27
C ALA A 251 -2.76 -8.14 -15.18
N MET A 252 -2.44 -7.59 -14.01
CA MET A 252 -3.40 -7.45 -12.93
C MET A 252 -4.51 -6.44 -13.31
N PRO A 253 -5.80 -6.79 -13.17
CA PRO A 253 -6.92 -5.89 -13.51
C PRO A 253 -6.94 -4.63 -12.64
N THR A 254 -7.28 -3.49 -13.25
CA THR A 254 -7.24 -2.15 -12.61
C THR A 254 -8.14 -2.00 -11.37
N ILE A 255 -9.18 -2.83 -11.25
CA ILE A 255 -10.10 -2.87 -10.11
C ILE A 255 -9.41 -3.28 -8.80
N PHE A 256 -8.38 -4.10 -8.87
CA PHE A 256 -7.65 -4.51 -7.66
C PHE A 256 -6.83 -3.35 -7.08
N PHE A 257 -6.24 -2.50 -7.92
CA PHE A 257 -5.49 -1.33 -7.45
C PHE A 257 -6.36 -0.33 -6.67
N VAL A 258 -7.53 0.02 -7.20
CA VAL A 258 -8.45 0.98 -6.53
C VAL A 258 -8.89 0.47 -5.16
N LYS A 259 -9.06 -0.85 -4.99
CA LYS A 259 -9.45 -1.45 -3.71
C LYS A 259 -8.31 -1.51 -2.69
N ILE A 260 -7.06 -1.68 -3.13
CA ILE A 260 -5.87 -1.66 -2.26
C ILE A 260 -5.70 -0.27 -1.64
N TYR A 261 -5.84 0.80 -2.43
CA TYR A 261 -5.69 2.17 -1.93
C TYR A 261 -6.82 2.64 -1.00
N CYS A 262 -8.02 2.05 -1.06
CA CYS A 262 -9.15 2.46 -0.23
C CYS A 262 -9.21 1.84 1.18
N GLY A 263 -8.24 1.02 1.60
CA GLY A 263 -8.20 0.47 2.96
C GLY A 263 -9.38 -0.46 3.31
N LEU A 264 -10.14 -0.92 2.32
CA LEU A 264 -11.33 -1.77 2.49
C LEU A 264 -11.00 -3.27 2.60
N ILE A 265 -9.71 -3.60 2.73
CA ILE A 265 -9.15 -4.95 2.70
C ILE A 265 -9.89 -5.85 3.72
N CYS A 266 -9.94 -5.46 5.00
CA CYS A 266 -10.61 -6.28 6.03
C CYS A 266 -12.13 -6.38 5.84
N SER A 267 -12.79 -5.32 5.37
CA SER A 267 -14.24 -5.33 5.11
C SER A 267 -14.63 -6.28 3.98
N TYR A 268 -13.73 -6.44 2.99
CA TYR A 268 -13.91 -7.34 1.86
C TYR A 268 -13.66 -8.79 2.25
N PHE A 269 -12.58 -9.09 2.98
CA PHE A 269 -12.25 -10.45 3.40
C PHE A 269 -13.19 -10.99 4.48
N TYR A 270 -13.74 -10.13 5.36
CA TYR A 270 -14.61 -10.55 6.47
C TYR A 270 -16.00 -9.89 6.43
N PRO A 271 -16.83 -10.17 5.41
CA PRO A 271 -18.12 -9.51 5.25
C PRO A 271 -19.11 -9.84 6.37
N ARG A 272 -19.03 -11.05 6.96
CA ARG A 272 -19.86 -11.44 8.11
C ARG A 272 -19.52 -10.65 9.37
N ARG A 273 -18.22 -10.47 9.65
CA ARG A 273 -17.73 -9.67 10.78
C ARG A 273 -18.10 -8.20 10.60
N GLU A 274 -17.95 -7.67 9.39
CA GLU A 274 -18.29 -6.28 9.10
C GLU A 274 -19.78 -5.99 9.29
N LYS A 275 -20.66 -6.90 8.84
CA LYS A 275 -22.09 -6.80 9.10
C LYS A 275 -22.43 -6.75 10.60
N GLN A 276 -21.76 -7.57 11.42
CA GLN A 276 -21.93 -7.56 12.88
C GLN A 276 -21.46 -6.23 13.49
N ARG A 277 -20.30 -5.73 13.06
CA ARG A 277 -19.75 -4.44 13.51
C ARG A 277 -20.71 -3.29 13.20
N ILE A 278 -21.26 -3.24 11.99
CA ILE A 278 -22.22 -2.20 11.58
C ILE A 278 -23.53 -2.29 12.40
N LEU A 279 -24.05 -3.49 12.64
CA LEU A 279 -25.24 -3.68 13.48
C LEU A 279 -25.00 -3.27 14.93
N HIS A 280 -23.84 -3.62 15.49
CA HIS A 280 -23.43 -3.20 16.81
C HIS A 280 -23.35 -1.68 16.91
N LEU A 281 -22.67 -1.03 15.96
CA LEU A 281 -22.56 0.42 15.87
C LEU A 281 -23.93 1.10 15.80
N TYR A 282 -24.82 0.62 14.95
CA TYR A 282 -26.18 1.15 14.81
C TYR A 282 -26.96 1.07 16.12
N ASN A 283 -26.92 -0.08 16.79
CA ASN A 283 -27.61 -0.29 18.06
C ASN A 283 -26.99 0.53 19.21
N ASP A 284 -25.66 0.67 19.23
CA ASP A 284 -24.96 1.47 20.22
C ASP A 284 -25.28 2.97 20.07
N ILE A 285 -25.34 3.50 18.83
CA ILE A 285 -25.78 4.88 18.58
C ILE A 285 -27.24 5.06 19.03
N LEU A 286 -28.13 4.11 18.75
CA LEU A 286 -29.51 4.16 19.24
C LEU A 286 -29.58 4.23 20.78
N LYS A 287 -28.84 3.35 21.47
CA LYS A 287 -28.78 3.33 22.94
C LYS A 287 -28.24 4.66 23.48
N LYS A 288 -27.21 5.22 22.85
CA LYS A 288 -26.64 6.52 23.21
C LYS A 288 -27.65 7.66 23.02
N ARG A 289 -28.43 7.63 21.94
CA ARG A 289 -29.51 8.61 21.71
C ARG A 289 -30.62 8.53 22.75
N MET A 290 -30.97 7.33 23.22
CA MET A 290 -31.93 7.17 24.33
C MET A 290 -31.41 7.78 25.64
N LYS A 291 -30.10 7.69 25.89
CA LYS A 291 -29.45 8.28 27.08
C LYS A 291 -28.96 9.71 26.87
N MET A 292 -29.27 10.35 25.73
CA MET A 292 -28.66 11.62 25.33
C MET A 292 -28.98 12.77 26.28
N GLN A 293 -30.20 12.80 26.85
CA GLN A 293 -30.57 13.81 27.83
C GLN A 293 -29.69 13.75 29.09
N LYS A 294 -29.33 12.55 29.54
CA LYS A 294 -28.41 12.37 30.69
C LYS A 294 -27.00 12.83 30.34
N THR A 295 -26.51 12.51 29.14
CA THR A 295 -25.15 12.90 28.72
C THR A 295 -25.03 14.41 28.49
N LEU A 296 -26.06 15.06 27.94
CA LEU A 296 -26.13 16.52 27.79
C LEU A 296 -26.10 17.23 29.15
N ARG A 297 -26.86 16.73 30.13
CA ARG A 297 -26.84 17.26 31.50
C ARG A 297 -25.48 17.14 32.17
N ARG A 298 -24.82 15.99 32.07
CA ARG A 298 -23.46 15.79 32.60
C ARG A 298 -22.45 16.75 31.96
N LYS A 299 -22.49 16.91 30.63
CA LYS A 299 -21.62 17.86 29.92
C LYS A 299 -21.90 19.31 30.32
N ALA A 300 -23.17 19.68 30.47
CA ALA A 300 -23.54 21.01 30.96
C ALA A 300 -22.96 21.25 32.36
N LEU A 301 -23.11 20.28 33.28
CA LEU A 301 -22.57 20.38 34.64
C LEU A 301 -21.05 20.56 34.65
N GLN A 302 -20.32 19.73 33.88
CA GLN A 302 -18.87 19.83 33.74
C GLN A 302 -18.46 21.19 33.18
N ALA A 303 -19.15 21.70 32.16
CA ALA A 303 -18.87 23.00 31.57
C ALA A 303 -19.16 24.18 32.52
N VAL A 304 -20.23 24.09 33.32
CA VAL A 304 -20.57 25.07 34.35
C VAL A 304 -19.51 25.07 35.46
N ARG A 305 -19.13 23.90 35.98
CA ARG A 305 -18.07 23.76 37.00
C ARG A 305 -16.73 24.29 36.48
N ALA A 306 -16.34 23.90 35.27
CA ALA A 306 -15.11 24.38 34.65
C ALA A 306 -15.11 25.92 34.52
N HIS A 307 -16.25 26.53 34.21
CA HIS A 307 -16.36 27.99 34.15
C HIS A 307 -16.15 28.65 35.52
N TYR A 308 -16.77 28.12 36.59
CA TYR A 308 -16.58 28.66 37.94
C TYR A 308 -15.15 28.46 38.48
N LEU A 309 -14.50 27.36 38.11
CA LEU A 309 -13.10 27.09 38.50
C LEU A 309 -12.08 27.87 37.66
N SER A 310 -12.45 28.31 36.46
CA SER A 310 -11.52 28.93 35.51
C SER A 310 -11.06 30.35 35.90
N GLY A 311 -11.50 30.90 37.04
CA GLY A 311 -11.10 32.22 37.51
C GLY A 311 -11.61 33.38 36.63
N GLU A 312 -11.02 34.57 36.85
CA GLU A 312 -11.33 35.78 36.08
C GLU A 312 -10.61 35.78 34.73
N ASN A 313 -11.33 35.38 33.69
CA ASN A 313 -10.87 35.49 32.30
C ASN A 313 -11.66 36.56 31.55
N LEU A 314 -11.15 37.05 30.41
CA LEU A 314 -11.86 37.99 29.52
C LEU A 314 -13.30 37.52 29.20
N ARG A 315 -13.48 36.20 29.11
CA ARG A 315 -14.80 35.55 28.97
C ARG A 315 -15.70 35.73 30.21
N SER A 316 -15.17 35.47 31.40
CA SER A 316 -15.88 35.63 32.68
C SER A 316 -16.29 37.11 32.89
N LEU A 317 -15.41 38.04 32.51
CA LEU A 317 -15.67 39.48 32.57
C LEU A 317 -16.81 39.90 31.65
N ARG A 318 -16.78 39.43 30.39
CA ARG A 318 -17.84 39.69 29.40
C ARG A 318 -19.19 39.09 29.81
N MET A 319 -19.17 37.92 30.46
CA MET A 319 -20.37 37.30 31.04
C MET A 319 -21.01 38.15 32.14
N ARG A 320 -20.20 38.82 32.96
CA ARG A 320 -20.66 39.69 34.05
C ARG A 320 -21.15 41.05 33.56
N PHE A 321 -20.49 41.63 32.55
CA PHE A 321 -20.80 42.96 32.02
C PHE A 321 -21.10 42.96 30.50
N PRO A 322 -22.21 42.34 30.06
CA PRO A 322 -22.49 42.19 28.62
C PRO A 322 -22.74 43.52 27.89
N ARG A 323 -23.20 44.57 28.59
CA ARG A 323 -23.47 45.89 28.00
C ARG A 323 -22.20 46.72 27.76
N LEU A 324 -21.22 46.63 28.66
CA LEU A 324 -19.96 47.37 28.58
C LEU A 324 -18.94 46.66 27.69
N LEU A 325 -18.91 45.33 27.75
CA LEU A 325 -17.89 44.49 27.12
C LEU A 325 -18.42 43.73 25.89
N GLY A 326 -19.53 44.19 25.30
CA GLY A 326 -20.16 43.56 24.14
C GLY A 326 -19.30 43.59 22.87
N TRP A 327 -18.46 44.61 22.70
CA TRP A 327 -17.57 44.79 21.55
C TRP A 327 -16.40 43.78 21.49
N LEU A 328 -16.10 43.11 22.61
CA LEU A 328 -15.05 42.10 22.70
C LEU A 328 -15.34 40.83 21.88
N THR A 329 -16.49 40.74 21.20
CA THR A 329 -16.79 39.73 20.17
C THR A 329 -15.74 39.66 19.07
N VAL A 330 -15.00 40.75 18.81
CA VAL A 330 -13.93 40.78 17.80
C VAL A 330 -12.83 39.78 18.16
N LEU A 331 -12.43 39.70 19.45
CA LEU A 331 -11.35 38.84 19.92
C LEU A 331 -11.83 37.38 20.10
N PRO A 332 -11.13 36.38 19.51
CA PRO A 332 -11.50 34.96 19.66
C PRO A 332 -11.58 34.49 21.12
N ALA A 333 -10.69 34.99 21.98
CA ALA A 333 -10.60 34.61 23.40
C ALA A 333 -11.79 35.10 24.25
N ALA A 334 -12.51 36.15 23.81
CA ALA A 334 -13.65 36.69 24.51
C ALA A 334 -15.00 36.26 23.89
N ARG A 335 -14.99 35.40 22.86
CA ARG A 335 -16.22 34.85 22.27
C ARG A 335 -16.82 33.77 23.17
N MET A 336 -18.13 33.79 23.28
CA MET A 336 -18.85 32.81 24.10
C MET A 336 -18.87 31.45 23.39
N PRO A 337 -18.39 30.38 24.01
CA PRO A 337 -18.57 29.05 23.47
C PRO A 337 -19.92 28.47 23.89
N CYS A 338 -20.46 27.60 23.04
CA CYS A 338 -21.65 26.84 23.34
C CYS A 338 -21.42 25.94 24.56
N LEU A 339 -22.37 25.93 25.51
CA LEU A 339 -22.26 25.15 26.75
C LEU A 339 -21.96 23.66 26.53
N ILE A 340 -22.52 23.05 25.48
CA ILE A 340 -22.39 21.61 25.21
C ILE A 340 -21.26 21.27 24.25
N CYS A 341 -21.20 21.94 23.09
CA CYS A 341 -20.29 21.56 22.01
C CYS A 341 -18.94 22.30 22.03
N GLY A 342 -18.82 23.37 22.82
CA GLY A 342 -17.60 24.17 22.91
C GLY A 342 -17.26 25.00 21.66
N GLU A 343 -18.07 24.90 20.59
CA GLU A 343 -17.93 25.75 19.41
C GLU A 343 -18.09 27.22 19.83
N THR A 344 -17.31 28.14 19.25
CA THR A 344 -17.34 29.56 19.58
C THR A 344 -18.39 30.32 18.76
N GLU A 345 -18.99 31.34 19.36
CA GLU A 345 -19.93 32.26 18.69
C GLU A 345 -19.28 32.80 17.39
N PRO A 346 -19.91 32.64 16.21
CA PRO A 346 -19.36 33.14 14.96
C PRO A 346 -19.34 34.67 14.98
N ARG A 347 -18.35 35.27 14.30
CA ARG A 347 -18.19 36.73 14.25
C ARG A 347 -19.38 37.41 13.56
N ASN A 348 -19.87 36.80 12.48
CA ASN A 348 -21.06 37.23 11.76
C ASN A 348 -22.10 36.13 11.90
N MET A 349 -23.32 36.51 12.29
CA MET A 349 -24.44 35.58 12.39
C MET A 349 -24.85 35.19 10.96
N THR A 350 -24.43 34.01 10.50
CA THR A 350 -24.95 33.45 9.24
C THR A 350 -26.33 32.85 9.49
N THR A 351 -27.19 32.86 8.47
CA THR A 351 -28.58 32.34 8.51
C THR A 351 -28.68 30.91 9.04
N THR A 352 -27.60 30.12 8.93
CA THR A 352 -27.53 28.71 9.32
C THR A 352 -27.24 28.46 10.81
N SER A 353 -26.70 29.43 11.56
CA SER A 353 -26.36 29.25 12.97
C SER A 353 -27.12 30.22 13.86
N SER A 354 -28.28 29.80 14.36
CA SER A 354 -28.96 30.56 15.42
C SER A 354 -28.19 30.41 16.74
N TRP A 355 -27.79 31.53 17.34
CA TRP A 355 -27.16 31.57 18.66
C TRP A 355 -28.10 32.17 19.67
N ARG A 356 -28.19 31.56 20.85
CA ARG A 356 -29.11 31.98 21.92
C ARG A 356 -28.38 32.05 23.25
N ARG A 357 -28.68 33.08 24.03
CA ARG A 357 -28.25 33.22 25.42
C ARG A 357 -29.40 32.84 26.33
N CYS A 358 -29.09 32.41 27.56
CA CYS A 358 -30.13 32.16 28.54
C CYS A 358 -30.85 33.47 28.90
N ASN A 359 -32.18 33.39 29.13
CA ASN A 359 -32.99 34.54 29.49
C ASN A 359 -32.90 34.90 30.99
N SER A 360 -32.31 34.04 31.82
CA SER A 360 -32.18 34.31 33.26
C SER A 360 -31.13 35.40 33.51
N ALA A 361 -31.47 36.37 34.36
CA ALA A 361 -30.59 37.49 34.70
C ALA A 361 -29.25 37.05 35.34
N THR A 362 -29.22 35.87 35.96
CA THR A 362 -28.03 35.31 36.62
C THR A 362 -27.26 34.33 35.74
N CYS A 363 -27.81 33.91 34.59
CA CYS A 363 -27.21 32.90 33.72
C CYS A 363 -26.73 33.52 32.40
N GLY A 364 -25.42 33.70 32.24
CA GLY A 364 -24.83 34.24 31.00
C GLY A 364 -24.57 33.21 29.89
N PHE A 365 -24.82 31.91 30.12
CA PHE A 365 -24.35 30.86 29.21
C PHE A 365 -25.01 30.92 27.82
N ALA A 366 -24.22 30.64 26.79
CA ALA A 366 -24.62 30.68 25.39
C ALA A 366 -24.75 29.27 24.79
N TRP A 367 -25.60 29.16 23.77
CA TRP A 367 -25.95 27.92 23.08
C TRP A 367 -25.98 28.12 21.57
N CYS A 368 -25.52 27.12 20.83
CA CYS A 368 -25.84 27.01 19.41
C CYS A 368 -27.25 26.40 19.21
N GLY A 369 -27.90 26.72 18.11
CA GLY A 369 -29.30 26.36 17.84
C GLY A 369 -29.57 24.86 17.88
N GLU A 370 -28.69 24.04 17.30
CA GLU A 370 -28.80 22.57 17.35
C GLU A 370 -28.78 22.07 18.81
N CYS A 371 -27.79 22.48 19.61
CA CYS A 371 -27.71 22.06 21.02
C CYS A 371 -28.89 22.57 21.87
N TRP A 372 -29.42 23.76 21.57
CA TRP A 372 -30.60 24.30 22.25
C TRP A 372 -31.86 23.47 21.98
N SER A 373 -32.08 23.09 20.72
CA SER A 373 -33.19 22.22 20.34
C SER A 373 -33.07 20.83 20.98
N GLU A 374 -31.86 20.25 21.00
CA GLU A 374 -31.59 18.94 21.60
C GLU A 374 -31.77 18.92 23.13
N ALA A 375 -31.51 20.04 23.80
CA ALA A 375 -31.73 20.19 25.24
C ALA A 375 -33.22 20.33 25.62
N GLY A 376 -34.13 20.42 24.64
CA GLY A 376 -35.55 20.64 24.85
C GLY A 376 -35.91 22.11 25.07
N ALA A 377 -35.19 23.03 24.43
CA ALA A 377 -35.41 24.48 24.51
C ALA A 377 -35.40 25.06 25.94
N ARG A 378 -34.64 24.44 26.84
CA ARG A 378 -34.45 24.86 28.23
C ARG A 378 -32.96 24.95 28.56
N CYS A 379 -32.60 25.91 29.42
CA CYS A 379 -31.22 26.07 29.85
C CYS A 379 -30.86 25.02 30.91
N LEU A 380 -29.99 24.06 30.56
CA LEU A 380 -29.53 23.04 31.50
C LEU A 380 -28.67 23.62 32.64
N ALA A 381 -28.04 24.79 32.45
CA ALA A 381 -27.27 25.44 33.50
C ALA A 381 -28.14 26.06 34.61
N CYS A 382 -29.44 26.27 34.35
CA CYS A 382 -30.40 26.79 35.33
C CYS A 382 -31.27 25.69 35.95
N ASP A 383 -31.13 24.43 35.52
CA ASP A 383 -31.94 23.32 36.02
C ASP A 383 -31.50 23.02 37.46
N PRO A 384 -32.35 23.21 38.50
CA PRO A 384 -31.98 22.90 39.89
C PRO A 384 -31.71 21.41 40.10
N ALA A 385 -32.17 20.54 39.20
CA ALA A 385 -31.85 19.11 39.23
C ALA A 385 -30.39 18.82 38.86
N LEU A 386 -29.63 19.77 38.30
CA LEU A 386 -28.20 19.60 38.04
C LEU A 386 -27.40 19.44 39.34
N THR A 387 -27.82 20.13 40.41
CA THR A 387 -27.23 20.06 41.76
C THR A 387 -27.53 18.74 42.47
N ARG A 388 -28.50 17.93 42.00
CA ARG A 388 -28.72 16.57 42.54
C ARG A 388 -27.91 15.52 41.80
N LEU A 389 -27.51 15.78 40.55
CA LEU A 389 -26.67 14.88 39.76
C LEU A 389 -25.19 14.99 40.12
N SER A 390 -24.76 16.15 40.64
CA SER A 390 -23.41 16.34 41.19
C SER A 390 -23.07 15.35 42.30
N ASP A 391 -24.05 15.00 43.10
CA ASP A 391 -23.88 14.22 44.33
C ASP A 391 -23.92 12.71 44.05
N LEU A 392 -24.53 12.32 42.92
CA LEU A 392 -24.59 10.93 42.47
C LEU A 392 -23.37 10.54 41.61
N ASP A 393 -22.79 11.47 40.84
CA ASP A 393 -21.58 11.17 40.05
C ASP A 393 -20.34 10.97 40.95
N SER A 394 -20.32 11.45 42.21
CA SER A 394 -19.30 11.09 43.22
C SER A 394 -19.36 9.62 43.67
N LEU A 395 -20.40 8.88 43.30
CA LEU A 395 -20.61 7.48 43.71
C LEU A 395 -20.55 6.49 42.53
N SER A 396 -20.24 6.93 41.30
CA SER A 396 -20.33 6.05 40.11
C SER A 396 -19.10 5.98 39.21
N ASP A 397 -18.01 6.67 39.54
CA ASP A 397 -16.71 6.44 38.90
C ASP A 397 -15.93 5.39 39.68
N ASP A 398 -16.36 4.13 39.57
CA ASP A 398 -15.50 2.95 39.75
C ASP A 398 -16.20 1.72 39.15
N GLN A 399 -16.01 1.52 37.85
CA GLN A 399 -15.65 0.23 37.25
C GLN A 399 -15.63 0.36 35.72
N PRO A 400 -14.45 0.26 35.08
CA PRO A 400 -14.40 -0.26 33.72
C PRO A 400 -14.92 -1.69 33.81
N THR A 401 -16.02 -2.00 33.11
CA THR A 401 -16.41 -3.39 32.86
C THR A 401 -15.27 -4.03 32.06
N ALA A 402 -14.38 -4.72 32.76
CA ALA A 402 -13.51 -5.72 32.18
C ALA A 402 -14.41 -6.78 31.55
N TYR A 403 -14.25 -6.98 30.25
CA TYR A 403 -14.66 -8.19 29.54
C TYR A 403 -13.39 -8.91 29.11
#